data_AF-A0A1Y2BBM8-F1
#
_entry.id   AF-A0A1Y2BBM8-F1
#
_cell.length_a   1.000
_cell.length_b   1.000
_cell.length_c   1.000
_cell.angle_alpha   90.00
_cell.angle_beta   90.00
_cell.angle_gamma   90.00
#
_symmetry.space_group_name_H-M   'P 1'
#
loop_
_entity.id
_entity.type
_entity.pdbx_description
1 polymer ?
#
loop_
_entity_poly.entity_id
_entity_poly.type
_entity_poly.pdbx_seq_one_letter_code
_entity_poly.pdbx_strand_id
1 'polypeptide(L)'
;MNTTDAPANWEIWDTYYSSGSTAILQDVWITIIAFFIQLLYLGTLVWRDLVQTRFLMSTKTIFTPVNLVLFLMILSYGGSVAVNLLPRSYPAFSVFVASDLTANALFYMFEIFVFVYTLNRGLPVIEVVIPRSRPYLHPIIAIYSLLLLSQFITIVLSWYPDIYINILNLYFYLNIANYAVVISFDLFVTGVYGYYLKTVEGSDLNVRRLVLISKFGCGSMICIQILLISTIYYSQLQLNDFPAVSIQVWILLVHLQYLIPLVYIFLQLWMKQTLQNEQLLEIERRIQSIESARQMSDHSFNIKTHGASAISQKPDRSTGRG
;
A
#
# COMPACT_ATOMS: atom_id res chain seq x y z
N MET A 1 -34.24 47.23 -13.78
CA MET A 1 -32.97 46.59 -13.40
C MET A 1 -32.65 45.56 -14.46
N ASN A 2 -31.70 45.87 -15.34
CA ASN A 2 -31.28 44.99 -16.44
C ASN A 2 -30.45 43.83 -15.87
N THR A 3 -30.87 42.61 -16.15
CA THR A 3 -30.20 41.35 -15.77
C THR A 3 -29.21 40.91 -16.85
N THR A 4 -28.32 41.79 -17.31
CA THR A 4 -27.38 41.50 -18.40
C THR A 4 -25.93 41.27 -17.99
N ASP A 5 -25.60 41.39 -16.70
CA ASP A 5 -24.22 41.22 -16.22
C ASP A 5 -24.09 39.93 -15.40
N ALA A 6 -24.69 38.83 -15.86
CA ALA A 6 -24.31 37.52 -15.33
C ALA A 6 -22.86 37.28 -15.81
N PRO A 7 -21.90 37.04 -14.90
CA PRO A 7 -20.52 36.78 -15.30
C PRO A 7 -20.50 35.64 -16.30
N ALA A 8 -19.70 35.80 -17.35
CA ALA A 8 -19.58 34.75 -18.34
C ALA A 8 -19.10 33.47 -17.65
N ASN A 9 -19.60 32.32 -18.09
CA ASN A 9 -19.33 31.00 -17.49
C ASN A 9 -17.83 30.77 -17.16
N TRP A 10 -16.93 31.26 -18.01
CA TRP A 10 -15.47 31.15 -17.83
C TRP A 10 -14.92 31.98 -16.66
N GLU A 11 -15.47 33.16 -16.36
CA GLU A 11 -15.02 34.01 -15.25
C GLU A 11 -15.25 33.34 -13.88
N ILE A 12 -16.34 32.56 -13.76
CA ILE A 12 -16.64 31.80 -12.55
C ILE A 12 -15.62 30.68 -12.38
N TRP A 13 -15.33 29.93 -13.46
CA TRP A 13 -14.36 28.84 -13.44
C TRP A 13 -12.92 29.31 -13.20
N ASP A 14 -12.55 30.51 -13.64
CA ASP A 14 -11.22 31.08 -13.40
C ASP A 14 -10.87 31.15 -11.90
N THR A 15 -11.86 31.48 -11.06
CA THR A 15 -11.64 31.52 -9.60
C THR A 15 -11.38 30.12 -9.04
N TYR A 16 -12.08 29.10 -9.55
CA TYR A 16 -11.88 27.69 -9.16
C TYR A 16 -10.53 27.16 -9.63
N TYR A 17 -10.15 27.44 -10.88
CA TYR A 17 -8.87 27.01 -11.44
C TYR A 17 -7.68 27.72 -10.78
N SER A 18 -7.79 29.02 -10.50
CA SER A 18 -6.77 29.78 -9.77
C SER A 18 -6.57 29.23 -8.35
N SER A 19 -7.67 29.00 -7.62
CA SER A 19 -7.62 28.44 -6.26
C SER A 19 -7.12 27.00 -6.25
N GLY A 20 -7.58 26.18 -7.20
CA GLY A 20 -7.12 24.80 -7.37
C GLY A 20 -5.63 24.72 -7.74
N SER A 21 -5.15 25.60 -8.62
CA SER A 21 -3.73 25.68 -8.99
C SER A 21 -2.83 26.02 -7.79
N THR A 22 -3.32 26.87 -6.88
CA THR A 22 -2.66 27.22 -5.62
C THR A 22 -2.63 26.03 -4.67
N ALA A 23 -3.76 25.32 -4.51
CA ALA A 23 -3.84 24.11 -3.70
C ALA A 23 -2.89 23.01 -4.21
N ILE A 24 -2.89 22.76 -5.53
CA ILE A 24 -1.94 21.83 -6.18
C ILE A 24 -0.50 22.20 -5.86
N LEU A 25 -0.14 23.49 -5.90
CA LEU A 25 1.23 23.92 -5.57
C LEU A 25 1.61 23.56 -4.13
N GLN A 26 0.70 23.79 -3.18
CA GLN A 26 0.92 23.44 -1.77
C GLN A 26 1.10 21.93 -1.61
N ASP A 27 0.21 21.14 -2.22
CA ASP A 27 0.24 19.68 -2.15
C ASP A 27 1.47 19.08 -2.81
N VAL A 28 1.98 19.69 -3.88
CA VAL A 28 3.23 19.29 -4.52
C VAL A 28 4.41 19.43 -3.55
N TRP A 29 4.52 20.57 -2.85
CA TRP A 29 5.59 20.76 -1.85
C TRP A 29 5.47 19.78 -0.68
N ILE A 30 4.24 19.54 -0.20
CA ILE A 30 3.97 18.51 0.81
C ILE A 30 4.40 17.13 0.30
N THR A 31 4.10 16.81 -0.96
CA THR A 31 4.46 15.54 -1.60
C THR A 31 5.97 15.37 -1.70
N ILE A 32 6.72 16.42 -2.09
CA ILE A 32 8.18 16.37 -2.16
C ILE A 32 8.78 16.10 -0.77
N ILE A 33 8.31 16.79 0.27
CA ILE A 33 8.77 16.56 1.64
C ILE A 33 8.43 15.13 2.08
N ALA A 34 7.19 14.69 1.88
CA ALA A 34 6.73 13.35 2.22
C ALA A 34 7.51 12.27 1.47
N PHE A 35 7.85 12.48 0.20
CA PHE A 35 8.66 11.58 -0.62
C PHE A 35 10.02 11.29 0.02
N PHE A 36 10.76 12.34 0.44
CA PHE A 36 12.05 12.16 1.12
C PHE A 36 11.89 11.45 2.46
N ILE A 37 10.86 11.79 3.25
CA ILE A 37 10.57 11.13 4.52
C ILE A 37 10.26 9.64 4.28
N GLN A 38 9.43 9.31 3.29
CA GLN A 38 9.06 7.94 2.94
C GLN A 38 10.26 7.13 2.44
N LEU A 39 11.15 7.71 1.64
CA LEU A 39 12.40 7.07 1.21
C LEU A 39 13.33 6.81 2.39
N LEU A 40 13.52 7.81 3.26
CA LEU A 40 14.33 7.63 4.47
C LEU A 40 13.73 6.54 5.35
N TYR A 41 12.42 6.56 5.57
CA TYR A 41 11.73 5.58 6.39
C TYR A 41 11.86 4.17 5.79
N LEU A 42 11.60 3.99 4.49
CA LEU A 42 11.83 2.71 3.81
C LEU A 42 13.28 2.26 3.93
N GLY A 43 14.24 3.17 3.75
CA GLY A 43 15.67 2.93 3.91
C GLY A 43 16.02 2.39 5.30
N THR A 44 15.49 3.01 6.38
CA THR A 44 15.68 2.51 7.74
C THR A 44 15.08 1.12 7.96
N LEU A 45 13.92 0.83 7.37
CA LEU A 45 13.27 -0.49 7.47
C LEU A 45 14.06 -1.57 6.72
N VAL A 46 14.63 -1.25 5.57
CA VAL A 46 15.49 -2.17 4.80
C VAL A 46 16.82 -2.37 5.51
N TRP A 47 17.43 -1.31 6.05
CA TRP A 47 18.64 -1.42 6.84
C TRP A 47 18.44 -2.34 8.05
N ARG A 48 17.31 -2.17 8.76
CA ARG A 48 16.94 -3.03 9.88
C ARG A 48 16.80 -4.50 9.47
N ASP A 49 16.13 -4.78 8.35
CA ASP A 49 16.03 -6.15 7.80
C ASP A 49 17.41 -6.76 7.54
N LEU A 50 18.36 -5.97 7.02
CA LEU A 50 19.71 -6.45 6.69
C LEU A 50 20.54 -6.75 7.93
N VAL A 51 20.50 -5.87 8.93
CA VAL A 51 21.20 -6.08 10.20
C VAL A 51 20.67 -7.33 10.90
N GLN A 52 19.35 -7.53 10.88
CA GLN A 52 18.71 -8.68 11.54
C GLN A 52 18.96 -10.00 10.80
N THR A 53 18.89 -10.00 9.47
CA THR A 53 19.13 -11.21 8.68
C THR A 53 20.58 -11.67 8.74
N ARG A 54 21.53 -10.74 8.84
CA ARG A 54 22.95 -11.05 9.09
C ARG A 54 23.15 -11.76 10.44
N PHE A 55 22.38 -11.40 11.46
CA PHE A 55 22.44 -12.06 12.77
C PHE A 55 21.85 -13.48 12.75
N LEU A 56 20.82 -13.72 11.92
CA LEU A 56 20.10 -14.99 11.83
C LEU A 56 20.69 -15.99 10.82
N MET A 57 21.91 -15.75 10.31
CA MET A 57 22.58 -16.58 9.28
C MET A 57 21.70 -16.92 8.06
N SER A 58 20.74 -16.05 7.73
CA SER A 58 19.87 -16.21 6.56
C SER A 58 20.26 -15.18 5.53
N THR A 59 20.73 -15.62 4.36
CA THR A 59 21.06 -14.77 3.21
C THR A 59 19.80 -14.22 2.53
N LYS A 60 19.05 -13.36 3.23
CA LYS A 60 17.96 -12.62 2.59
C LYS A 60 18.54 -11.50 1.72
N THR A 61 18.03 -11.39 0.51
CA THR A 61 18.38 -10.32 -0.43
C THR A 61 17.78 -8.98 0.01
N ILE A 62 18.52 -7.89 -0.24
CA ILE A 62 18.12 -6.49 0.07
C ILE A 62 16.77 -6.15 -0.58
N PHE A 63 16.58 -6.61 -1.82
CA PHE A 63 15.36 -6.41 -2.60
C PHE A 63 14.41 -7.59 -2.42
N THR A 64 13.69 -7.60 -1.31
CA THR A 64 12.46 -8.41 -1.25
C THR A 64 11.42 -7.80 -2.21
N PRO A 65 10.52 -8.61 -2.79
CA PRO A 65 9.45 -8.10 -3.66
C PRO A 65 8.64 -6.96 -3.02
N VAL A 66 8.40 -7.04 -1.70
CA VAL A 66 7.68 -6.01 -0.93
C VAL A 66 8.47 -4.69 -0.90
N ASN A 67 9.78 -4.75 -0.65
CA ASN A 67 10.64 -3.55 -0.62
C ASN A 67 10.71 -2.88 -1.99
N LEU A 68 10.85 -3.69 -3.04
CA LEU A 68 10.90 -3.20 -4.41
C LEU A 68 9.59 -2.53 -4.80
N VAL A 69 8.44 -3.16 -4.52
CA VAL A 69 7.14 -2.57 -4.86
C VAL A 69 6.90 -1.26 -4.08
N LEU A 70 7.20 -1.20 -2.78
CA LEU A 70 7.07 0.04 -2.00
C LEU A 70 7.98 1.15 -2.52
N PHE A 71 9.23 0.81 -2.87
CA PHE A 71 10.16 1.76 -3.47
C PHE A 71 9.63 2.30 -4.80
N LEU A 72 9.14 1.41 -5.66
CA LEU A 72 8.55 1.79 -6.94
C LEU A 72 7.28 2.63 -6.78
N MET A 73 6.44 2.37 -5.78
CA MET A 73 5.29 3.22 -5.44
C MET A 73 5.70 4.63 -5.05
N ILE A 74 6.71 4.76 -4.17
CA ILE A 74 7.24 6.07 -3.74
C ILE A 74 7.82 6.83 -4.94
N LEU A 75 8.62 6.16 -5.78
CA LEU A 75 9.23 6.77 -6.96
C LEU A 75 8.20 7.20 -8.01
N SER A 76 7.24 6.32 -8.33
CA SER A 76 6.23 6.61 -9.34
C SER A 76 5.32 7.75 -8.92
N TYR A 77 4.85 7.76 -7.66
CA TYR A 77 4.00 8.84 -7.17
C TYR A 77 4.76 10.16 -6.97
N GLY A 78 5.94 10.12 -6.34
CA GLY A 78 6.76 11.33 -6.18
C GLY A 78 7.20 11.90 -7.54
N GLY A 79 7.52 11.03 -8.49
CA GLY A 79 7.86 11.39 -9.86
C GLY A 79 6.71 12.03 -10.62
N SER A 80 5.49 11.47 -10.54
CA SER A 80 4.33 12.04 -11.25
C SER A 80 4.04 13.47 -10.80
N VAL A 81 4.11 13.73 -9.50
CA VAL A 81 3.89 15.06 -8.92
C VAL A 81 5.05 16.02 -9.25
N ALA A 82 6.30 15.56 -9.21
CA ALA A 82 7.46 16.38 -9.55
C ALA A 82 7.46 16.81 -11.02
N VAL A 83 7.09 15.92 -11.94
CA VAL A 83 7.01 16.21 -13.38
C VAL A 83 5.94 17.27 -13.69
N ASN A 84 4.83 17.28 -12.94
CA ASN A 84 3.79 18.30 -13.06
C ASN A 84 4.26 19.73 -12.73
N LEU A 85 5.45 19.92 -12.14
CA LEU A 85 6.05 21.25 -11.95
C LEU A 85 6.76 21.80 -13.20
N LEU A 86 7.20 20.93 -14.12
CA LEU A 86 8.03 21.34 -15.26
C LEU A 86 7.37 22.39 -16.18
N PRO A 87 6.07 22.30 -16.52
CA PRO A 87 5.44 23.27 -17.40
C PRO A 87 5.35 24.68 -16.80
N ARG A 88 5.38 24.79 -15.47
CA ARG A 88 5.38 26.10 -14.79
C ARG A 88 6.72 26.82 -14.95
N SER A 89 7.81 26.08 -15.08
CA SER A 89 9.16 26.61 -15.30
C SER A 89 9.45 26.87 -16.78
N TYR A 90 8.79 26.14 -17.68
CA TYR A 90 8.98 26.23 -19.13
C TYR A 90 7.63 26.21 -19.86
N PRO A 91 7.03 27.37 -20.16
CA PRO A 91 5.65 27.46 -20.66
C PRO A 91 5.49 27.10 -22.15
N ALA A 92 6.39 26.29 -22.72
CA ALA A 92 6.24 25.80 -24.08
C ALA A 92 5.14 24.73 -24.13
N PHE A 93 4.23 24.81 -25.11
CA PHE A 93 3.14 23.85 -25.28
C PHE A 93 3.63 22.40 -25.33
N SER A 94 4.71 22.14 -26.07
CA SER A 94 5.31 20.80 -26.15
C SER A 94 5.82 20.27 -24.80
N VAL A 95 6.35 21.15 -23.94
CA VAL A 95 6.78 20.79 -22.58
C VAL A 95 5.59 20.50 -21.69
N PHE A 96 4.51 21.27 -21.82
CA PHE A 96 3.25 21.01 -21.11
C PHE A 96 2.68 19.63 -21.44
N VAL A 97 2.51 19.32 -22.73
CA VAL A 97 2.01 18.01 -23.17
C VAL A 97 2.93 16.88 -22.71
N ALA A 98 4.25 16.99 -22.93
CA ALA A 98 5.19 15.95 -22.54
C ALA A 98 5.20 15.70 -21.01
N SER A 99 5.09 16.76 -20.21
CA SER A 99 5.05 16.65 -18.76
C SER A 99 3.73 16.02 -18.28
N ASP A 100 2.59 16.44 -18.83
CA ASP A 100 1.29 15.86 -18.50
C ASP A 100 1.23 14.36 -18.82
N LEU A 101 1.67 13.96 -20.02
CA LEU A 101 1.73 12.55 -20.41
C LEU A 101 2.66 11.75 -19.51
N THR A 102 3.83 12.29 -19.18
CA THR A 102 4.81 11.61 -18.29
C THR A 102 4.26 11.50 -16.87
N ALA A 103 3.60 12.53 -16.34
CA ALA A 103 3.00 12.51 -15.02
C ALA A 103 1.87 11.48 -14.93
N ASN A 104 0.98 11.43 -15.93
CA ASN A 104 -0.08 10.42 -16.01
C ASN A 104 0.49 9.00 -16.11
N ALA A 105 1.51 8.78 -16.94
CA ALA A 105 2.17 7.48 -17.05
C ALA A 105 2.75 7.01 -15.70
N LEU A 106 3.44 7.89 -14.98
CA LEU A 106 3.98 7.62 -13.65
C LEU A 106 2.88 7.36 -12.63
N PHE A 107 1.77 8.10 -12.68
CA PHE A 107 0.63 7.87 -11.81
C PHE A 107 -0.04 6.50 -12.07
N TYR A 108 -0.23 6.11 -13.33
CA TYR A 108 -0.76 4.77 -13.65
C TYR A 108 0.20 3.64 -13.23
N MET A 109 1.52 3.85 -13.34
CA MET A 109 2.49 2.91 -12.76
C MET A 109 2.31 2.78 -11.24
N PHE A 110 2.10 3.90 -10.54
CA PHE A 110 1.79 3.89 -9.11
C PHE A 110 0.54 3.04 -8.81
N GLU A 111 -0.55 3.23 -9.55
CA GLU A 111 -1.78 2.45 -9.37
C GLU A 111 -1.58 0.95 -9.62
N ILE A 112 -0.81 0.57 -10.64
CA ILE A 112 -0.44 -0.83 -10.89
C ILE A 112 0.34 -1.39 -9.69
N PHE A 113 1.32 -0.63 -9.16
CA PHE A 113 2.09 -1.09 -8.01
C PHE A 113 1.24 -1.19 -6.74
N VAL A 114 0.30 -0.27 -6.51
CA VAL A 114 -0.70 -0.36 -5.44
C VAL A 114 -1.48 -1.67 -5.57
N PHE A 115 -1.97 -1.97 -6.77
CA PHE A 115 -2.78 -3.16 -7.04
C PHE A 115 -1.98 -4.46 -6.84
N VAL A 116 -0.76 -4.52 -7.39
CA VAL A 116 0.18 -5.64 -7.20
C VAL A 116 0.54 -5.80 -5.71
N TYR A 117 0.76 -4.71 -4.99
CA TYR A 117 1.04 -4.73 -3.56
C TYR A 117 -0.13 -5.32 -2.77
N THR A 118 -1.35 -4.83 -3.04
CA THR A 118 -2.58 -5.31 -2.38
C THR A 118 -2.78 -6.80 -2.64
N LEU A 119 -2.55 -7.28 -3.87
CA LEU A 119 -2.63 -8.71 -4.17
C LEU A 119 -1.58 -9.51 -3.40
N ASN A 120 -0.30 -9.13 -3.50
CA ASN A 120 0.80 -9.86 -2.86
C ASN A 120 0.63 -9.93 -1.33
N ARG A 121 0.08 -8.87 -0.74
CA ARG A 121 -0.23 -8.80 0.69
C ARG A 121 -1.47 -9.63 1.05
N GLY A 122 -2.52 -9.56 0.24
CA GLY A 122 -3.80 -10.22 0.50
C GLY A 122 -3.77 -11.73 0.26
N LEU A 123 -2.95 -12.18 -0.70
CA LEU A 123 -2.88 -13.56 -1.14
C LEU A 123 -2.64 -14.57 0.00
N PRO A 124 -1.74 -14.36 0.98
CA PRO A 124 -1.62 -15.23 2.15
C PRO A 124 -2.91 -15.38 2.96
N VAL A 125 -3.72 -14.32 3.10
CA VAL A 125 -4.99 -14.40 3.83
C VAL A 125 -6.06 -15.05 2.97
N ILE A 126 -6.10 -14.72 1.67
CA ILE A 126 -7.06 -15.29 0.73
C ILE A 126 -6.81 -16.78 0.53
N GLU A 127 -5.55 -17.25 0.48
CA GLU A 127 -5.25 -18.69 0.36
C GLU A 127 -5.70 -19.47 1.60
N VAL A 128 -5.66 -18.87 2.79
CA VAL A 128 -6.16 -19.51 4.03
C VAL A 128 -7.68 -19.63 4.02
N VAL A 129 -8.40 -18.62 3.50
CA VAL A 129 -9.87 -18.61 3.47
C VAL A 129 -10.42 -19.35 2.24
N ILE A 130 -9.79 -19.19 1.08
CA ILE A 130 -10.18 -19.71 -0.24
C ILE A 130 -8.93 -20.23 -0.98
N PRO A 131 -8.49 -21.48 -0.72
CA PRO A 131 -7.24 -22.03 -1.25
C PRO A 131 -7.17 -22.12 -2.79
N ARG A 132 -8.33 -22.21 -3.46
CA ARG A 132 -8.43 -22.34 -4.93
C ARG A 132 -8.42 -21.00 -5.68
N SER A 133 -8.32 -19.88 -4.99
CA SER A 133 -8.44 -18.53 -5.58
C SER A 133 -7.22 -18.08 -6.38
N ARG A 134 -6.02 -18.60 -6.06
CA ARG A 134 -4.73 -18.15 -6.63
C ARG A 134 -4.68 -18.02 -8.17
N PRO A 135 -5.12 -19.00 -8.98
CA PRO A 135 -5.05 -18.88 -10.44
C PRO A 135 -6.00 -17.80 -10.99
N TYR A 136 -7.05 -17.42 -10.26
CA TYR A 136 -8.03 -16.43 -10.70
C TYR A 136 -7.61 -15.00 -10.35
N LEU A 137 -6.74 -14.79 -9.36
CA LEU A 137 -6.35 -13.44 -8.92
C LEU A 137 -5.28 -12.79 -9.81
N HIS A 138 -4.36 -13.57 -10.38
CA HIS A 138 -3.29 -13.03 -11.23
C HIS A 138 -3.79 -12.46 -12.57
N PRO A 139 -4.75 -13.10 -13.27
CA PRO A 139 -5.34 -12.54 -14.49
C PRO A 139 -6.01 -11.18 -14.28
N ILE A 140 -6.52 -10.90 -13.07
CA ILE A 140 -7.13 -9.59 -12.76
C ILE A 140 -6.09 -8.46 -12.88
N ILE A 141 -4.83 -8.70 -12.48
CA ILE A 141 -3.75 -7.71 -12.68
C ILE A 141 -3.55 -7.44 -14.17
N ALA A 142 -3.52 -8.48 -15.00
CA ALA A 142 -3.33 -8.32 -16.44
C ALA A 142 -4.48 -7.51 -17.07
N ILE A 143 -5.72 -7.81 -16.69
CA ILE A 143 -6.91 -7.07 -17.13
C ILE A 143 -6.82 -5.60 -16.69
N TYR A 144 -6.49 -5.35 -15.42
CA TYR A 144 -6.37 -4.00 -14.88
C TYR A 144 -5.27 -3.19 -15.60
N SER A 145 -4.09 -3.78 -15.80
CA SER A 145 -3.00 -3.15 -16.54
C SER A 145 -3.37 -2.82 -18.00
N LEU A 146 -4.15 -3.68 -18.65
CA LEU A 146 -4.65 -3.42 -20.01
C LEU A 146 -5.66 -2.27 -20.05
N LEU A 147 -6.52 -2.17 -19.04
CA LEU A 147 -7.47 -1.06 -18.94
C LEU A 147 -6.76 0.27 -18.67
N LEU A 148 -5.74 0.30 -17.79
CA LEU A 148 -4.90 1.49 -17.57
C LEU A 148 -4.10 1.88 -18.82
N LEU A 149 -3.56 0.90 -19.55
CA LEU A 149 -2.90 1.16 -20.84
C LEU A 149 -3.88 1.77 -21.85
N SER A 150 -5.11 1.26 -21.92
CA SER A 150 -6.16 1.80 -22.78
C SER A 150 -6.52 3.24 -22.40
N GLN A 151 -6.59 3.54 -21.09
CA GLN A 151 -6.83 4.89 -20.58
C GLN A 151 -5.67 5.83 -20.92
N PHE A 152 -4.41 5.38 -20.80
CA PHE A 152 -3.23 6.15 -21.18
C PHE A 152 -3.22 6.48 -22.68
N ILE A 153 -3.50 5.51 -23.55
CA ILE A 153 -3.63 5.73 -25.00
C ILE A 153 -4.71 6.78 -25.28
N THR A 154 -5.83 6.71 -24.56
CA THR A 154 -6.93 7.67 -24.71
C THR A 154 -6.50 9.09 -24.32
N ILE A 155 -5.72 9.26 -23.25
CA ILE A 155 -5.12 10.57 -22.90
C ILE A 155 -4.21 11.07 -24.01
N VAL A 156 -3.31 10.22 -24.54
CA VAL A 156 -2.42 10.61 -25.64
C VAL A 156 -3.22 11.10 -26.84
N LEU A 157 -4.26 10.37 -27.22
CA LEU A 157 -5.11 10.74 -28.34
C LEU A 157 -5.93 12.01 -28.06
N SER A 158 -6.24 12.34 -26.79
CA SER A 158 -6.98 13.55 -26.42
C SER A 158 -6.24 14.84 -26.77
N TRP A 159 -4.93 14.78 -26.98
CA TRP A 159 -4.16 15.94 -27.43
C TRP A 159 -4.35 16.27 -28.92
N TYR A 160 -5.07 15.44 -29.68
CA TYR A 160 -5.39 15.69 -31.09
C TYR A 160 -6.80 16.31 -31.25
N PRO A 161 -6.90 17.57 -31.75
CA PRO A 161 -8.15 18.32 -31.79
C PRO A 161 -9.28 17.62 -32.56
N ASP A 162 -8.96 16.93 -33.66
CA ASP A 162 -9.93 16.34 -34.58
C ASP A 162 -10.75 15.20 -33.96
N ILE A 163 -10.31 14.64 -32.83
CA ILE A 163 -10.93 13.47 -32.20
C ILE A 163 -11.30 13.74 -30.72
N TYR A 164 -11.05 14.95 -30.22
CA TYR A 164 -11.13 15.33 -28.80
C TYR A 164 -12.44 14.92 -28.11
N ILE A 165 -13.60 15.30 -28.66
CA ILE A 165 -14.91 15.11 -28.01
C ILE A 165 -15.26 13.62 -27.86
N ASN A 166 -14.99 12.81 -28.89
CA ASN A 166 -15.27 11.37 -28.85
C ASN A 166 -14.32 10.64 -27.88
N ILE A 167 -13.08 11.10 -27.78
CA ILE A 167 -12.07 10.54 -26.90
C ILE A 167 -12.36 10.87 -25.44
N LEU A 168 -12.86 12.07 -25.14
CA LEU A 168 -13.13 12.48 -23.76
C LEU A 168 -14.26 11.65 -23.12
N ASN A 169 -15.30 11.35 -23.89
CA ASN A 169 -16.34 10.41 -23.46
C ASN A 169 -15.80 8.99 -23.24
N LEU A 170 -14.97 8.49 -24.17
CA LEU A 170 -14.32 7.18 -24.01
C LEU A 170 -13.43 7.13 -22.76
N TYR A 171 -12.66 8.20 -22.51
CA TYR A 171 -11.82 8.33 -21.33
C TYR A 171 -12.65 8.24 -20.05
N PHE A 172 -13.77 8.96 -19.98
CA PHE A 172 -14.68 8.92 -18.83
C PHE A 172 -15.22 7.51 -18.55
N TYR A 173 -15.69 6.79 -19.58
CA TYR A 173 -16.17 5.41 -19.42
C TYR A 173 -15.06 4.43 -19.01
N LEU A 174 -13.86 4.59 -19.58
CA LEU A 174 -12.68 3.81 -19.16
C LEU A 174 -12.32 4.09 -17.70
N ASN A 175 -12.45 5.34 -17.25
CA ASN A 175 -12.18 5.72 -15.87
C ASN A 175 -13.18 5.05 -14.91
N ILE A 176 -14.47 5.08 -15.24
CA ILE A 176 -15.51 4.35 -14.48
C ILE A 176 -15.22 2.85 -14.45
N ALA A 177 -14.87 2.25 -15.58
CA ALA A 177 -14.58 0.81 -15.66
C ALA A 177 -13.36 0.42 -14.82
N ASN A 178 -12.28 1.20 -14.88
CA ASN A 178 -11.09 1.03 -14.05
C ASN A 178 -11.45 1.05 -12.57
N TYR A 179 -12.19 2.07 -12.14
CA TYR A 179 -12.56 2.20 -10.75
C TYR A 179 -13.54 1.13 -10.28
N ALA A 180 -14.47 0.70 -11.13
CA ALA A 180 -15.35 -0.42 -10.82
C ALA A 180 -14.56 -1.72 -10.55
N VAL A 181 -13.51 -1.99 -11.32
CA VAL A 181 -12.61 -3.13 -11.11
C VAL A 181 -11.87 -3.01 -9.78
N VAL A 182 -11.27 -1.84 -9.50
CA VAL A 182 -10.52 -1.62 -8.25
C VAL A 182 -11.43 -1.72 -7.02
N ILE A 183 -12.59 -1.08 -7.05
CA ILE A 183 -13.57 -1.12 -5.95
C ILE A 183 -14.05 -2.56 -5.72
N SER A 184 -14.38 -3.30 -6.78
CA SER A 184 -14.83 -4.69 -6.67
C SER A 184 -13.74 -5.60 -6.07
N PHE A 185 -12.49 -5.42 -6.52
CA PHE A 185 -11.35 -6.16 -5.99
C PHE A 185 -11.09 -5.82 -4.51
N ASP A 186 -11.05 -4.53 -4.15
CA ASP A 186 -10.82 -4.09 -2.78
C ASP A 186 -11.93 -4.53 -1.82
N LEU A 187 -13.19 -4.47 -2.25
CA LEU A 187 -14.33 -5.00 -1.49
C LEU A 187 -14.21 -6.50 -1.28
N PHE A 188 -13.83 -7.25 -2.31
CA PHE A 188 -13.58 -8.69 -2.21
C PHE A 188 -12.46 -8.99 -1.19
N VAL A 189 -11.29 -8.36 -1.34
CA VAL A 189 -10.14 -8.56 -0.45
C VAL A 189 -10.47 -8.15 0.99
N THR A 190 -11.20 -7.04 1.18
CA THR A 190 -11.64 -6.56 2.50
C THR A 190 -12.68 -7.48 3.12
N GLY A 191 -13.61 -8.02 2.32
CA GLY A 191 -14.55 -9.04 2.76
C GLY A 191 -13.84 -10.29 3.29
N VAL A 192 -12.77 -10.73 2.60
CA VAL A 192 -11.92 -11.83 3.05
C VAL A 192 -11.19 -11.48 4.36
N TYR A 193 -10.63 -10.27 4.49
CA TYR A 193 -10.02 -9.81 5.74
C TYR A 193 -11.00 -9.78 6.90
N GLY A 194 -12.21 -9.25 6.69
CA GLY A 194 -13.26 -9.19 7.70
C GLY A 194 -13.72 -10.59 8.14
N TYR A 195 -13.91 -11.50 7.18
CA TYR A 195 -14.25 -12.89 7.47
C TYR A 195 -13.14 -13.59 8.25
N TYR A 196 -11.88 -13.40 7.85
CA TYR A 196 -10.72 -13.96 8.54
C TYR A 196 -10.63 -13.44 9.98
N LEU A 197 -10.73 -12.12 10.19
CA LEU A 197 -10.68 -11.52 11.52
C LEU A 197 -11.78 -12.07 12.44
N LYS A 198 -13.01 -12.25 11.92
CA LYS A 198 -14.13 -12.82 12.67
C LYS A 198 -13.89 -14.30 13.02
N THR A 199 -13.30 -15.07 12.12
CA THR A 199 -13.13 -16.51 12.30
C THR A 199 -12.05 -16.83 13.34
N VAL A 200 -11.05 -15.97 13.47
CA VAL A 200 -9.84 -16.28 14.23
C VAL A 200 -9.70 -15.48 15.54
N GLU A 201 -10.79 -14.83 15.94
CA GLU A 201 -10.93 -14.16 17.22
C GLU A 201 -10.74 -15.18 18.37
N GLY A 202 -9.62 -15.06 19.11
CA GLY A 202 -9.33 -15.89 20.29
C GLY A 202 -8.32 -17.02 20.11
N SER A 203 -7.62 -17.15 18.99
CA SER A 203 -6.60 -18.19 18.79
C SER A 203 -5.14 -17.67 18.74
N ASP A 204 -4.20 -18.57 19.03
CA ASP A 204 -2.85 -18.26 19.49
C ASP A 204 -1.84 -17.82 18.40
N LEU A 205 -0.79 -17.13 18.88
CA LEU A 205 0.44 -16.61 18.23
C LEU A 205 0.60 -16.61 16.70
N ASN A 206 0.47 -17.74 15.99
CA ASN A 206 0.70 -17.80 14.53
C ASN A 206 -0.34 -17.02 13.70
N VAL A 207 -1.50 -16.71 14.28
CA VAL A 207 -2.55 -15.94 13.62
C VAL A 207 -2.26 -14.43 13.67
N ARG A 208 -1.46 -13.98 14.64
CA ARG A 208 -1.29 -12.55 14.93
C ARG A 208 -0.75 -11.76 13.73
N ARG A 209 0.15 -12.36 12.94
CA ARG A 209 0.67 -11.76 11.71
C ARG A 209 -0.41 -11.53 10.66
N LEU A 210 -1.27 -12.51 10.39
CA LEU A 210 -2.35 -12.38 9.41
C LEU A 210 -3.45 -11.42 9.91
N VAL A 211 -3.68 -11.36 11.22
CA VAL A 211 -4.57 -10.37 11.85
C VAL A 211 -4.04 -8.95 11.61
N LEU A 212 -2.75 -8.71 11.81
CA LEU A 212 -2.13 -7.41 11.54
C LEU A 212 -2.27 -7.03 10.06
N ILE A 213 -1.95 -7.95 9.14
CA ILE A 213 -2.11 -7.73 7.70
C ILE A 213 -3.56 -7.35 7.37
N SER A 214 -4.53 -8.05 7.96
CA SER A 214 -5.96 -7.81 7.71
C SER A 214 -6.41 -6.44 8.24
N LYS A 215 -5.96 -6.01 9.44
CA LYS A 215 -6.29 -4.70 10.02
C LYS A 215 -5.75 -3.54 9.18
N PHE A 216 -4.47 -3.59 8.82
CA PHE A 216 -3.86 -2.60 7.93
C PHE A 216 -4.47 -2.67 6.51
N GLY A 217 -4.88 -3.86 6.09
CA GLY A 217 -5.64 -4.10 4.86
C GLY A 217 -6.92 -3.26 4.80
N CYS A 218 -7.78 -3.38 5.81
CA CYS A 218 -9.01 -2.60 5.90
C CYS A 218 -8.75 -1.09 5.93
N GLY A 219 -7.77 -0.62 6.72
CA GLY A 219 -7.42 0.80 6.75
C GLY A 219 -6.92 1.33 5.40
N SER A 220 -6.15 0.52 4.68
CA SER A 220 -5.63 0.90 3.37
C SER A 220 -6.71 0.96 2.30
N MET A 221 -7.74 0.11 2.41
CA MET A 221 -8.90 0.14 1.52
C MET A 221 -9.69 1.44 1.69
N ILE A 222 -9.89 1.92 2.93
CA ILE A 222 -10.55 3.21 3.16
C ILE A 222 -9.81 4.34 2.44
N CYS A 223 -8.48 4.36 2.48
CA CYS A 223 -7.68 5.36 1.77
C CYS A 223 -7.94 5.29 0.25
N ILE A 224 -7.87 4.09 -0.34
CA ILE A 224 -8.12 3.93 -1.78
C ILE A 224 -9.55 4.34 -2.14
N GLN A 225 -10.55 3.97 -1.35
CA GLN A 225 -11.93 4.38 -1.61
C GLN A 225 -12.11 5.90 -1.59
N ILE A 226 -11.51 6.60 -0.62
CA ILE A 226 -11.53 8.06 -0.58
C ILE A 226 -10.89 8.65 -1.84
N LEU A 227 -9.73 8.12 -2.25
CA LEU A 227 -9.05 8.54 -3.48
C LEU A 227 -9.96 8.37 -4.69
N LEU A 228 -10.48 7.16 -4.92
CA LEU A 228 -11.31 6.82 -6.08
C LEU A 228 -12.58 7.68 -6.15
N ILE A 229 -13.31 7.80 -5.04
CA ILE A 229 -14.53 8.62 -4.97
C ILE A 229 -14.18 10.09 -5.25
N SER A 230 -13.09 10.61 -4.67
CA SER A 230 -12.67 12.00 -4.89
C SER A 230 -12.28 12.25 -6.35
N THR A 231 -11.64 11.29 -7.02
CA THR A 231 -11.26 11.42 -8.44
C THR A 231 -12.48 11.37 -9.35
N ILE A 232 -13.39 10.41 -9.16
CA ILE A 232 -14.64 10.33 -9.94
C ILE A 232 -15.43 11.63 -9.80
N TYR A 233 -15.62 12.07 -8.56
CA TYR A 233 -16.45 13.23 -8.29
C TYR A 233 -15.82 14.49 -8.88
N TYR A 234 -14.51 14.67 -8.77
CA TYR A 234 -13.80 15.78 -9.39
C TYR A 234 -13.87 15.75 -10.93
N SER A 235 -13.65 14.59 -11.57
CA SER A 235 -13.80 14.45 -13.01
C SER A 235 -15.22 14.78 -13.48
N GLN A 236 -16.24 14.36 -12.73
CA GLN A 236 -17.63 14.70 -13.04
C GLN A 236 -17.90 16.20 -12.92
N LEU A 237 -17.32 16.87 -11.92
CA LEU A 237 -17.49 18.32 -11.74
C LEU A 237 -16.93 19.12 -12.91
N GLN A 238 -15.83 18.65 -13.53
CA GLN A 238 -15.22 19.29 -14.70
C GLN A 238 -16.07 19.20 -15.98
N LEU A 239 -17.04 18.28 -16.01
CA LEU A 239 -17.96 18.13 -17.15
C LEU A 239 -19.18 19.06 -17.08
N ASN A 240 -19.39 19.74 -15.95
CA ASN A 240 -20.54 20.63 -15.77
C ASN A 240 -20.24 22.02 -16.36
N ASP A 241 -21.25 22.62 -17.00
CA ASP A 241 -21.13 23.99 -17.52
C ASP A 241 -20.88 25.03 -16.41
N PHE A 242 -21.37 24.75 -15.20
CA PHE A 242 -21.22 25.60 -14.01
C PHE A 242 -20.72 24.78 -12.82
N PRO A 243 -19.91 25.38 -11.92
CA PRO A 243 -19.45 24.69 -10.72
C PRO A 243 -20.64 24.39 -9.80
N ALA A 244 -20.97 23.11 -9.67
CA ALA A 244 -22.10 22.62 -8.85
C ALA A 244 -21.81 22.59 -7.35
N VAL A 245 -20.57 22.83 -6.95
CA VAL A 245 -20.09 22.78 -5.56
C VAL A 245 -19.37 24.05 -5.19
N SER A 246 -19.31 24.35 -3.89
CA SER A 246 -18.51 25.47 -3.39
C SER A 246 -17.01 25.31 -3.67
N ILE A 247 -16.28 26.42 -3.71
CA ILE A 247 -14.83 26.43 -3.92
C ILE A 247 -14.06 25.67 -2.83
N GLN A 248 -14.58 25.64 -1.60
CA GLN A 248 -13.98 24.88 -0.51
C GLN A 248 -14.05 23.37 -0.78
N VAL A 249 -15.16 22.88 -1.33
CA VAL A 249 -15.32 21.47 -1.71
C VAL A 249 -14.39 21.14 -2.88
N TRP A 250 -14.28 22.03 -3.87
CA TRP A 250 -13.32 21.88 -4.97
C TRP A 250 -11.88 21.74 -4.47
N ILE A 251 -11.43 22.66 -3.61
CA ILE A 251 -10.09 22.63 -3.01
C ILE A 251 -9.89 21.36 -2.18
N LEU A 252 -10.90 20.94 -1.40
CA LEU A 252 -10.83 19.70 -0.63
C LEU A 252 -10.63 18.47 -1.54
N LEU A 253 -11.35 18.38 -2.66
CA LEU A 253 -11.21 17.27 -3.61
C LEU A 253 -9.81 17.24 -4.23
N VAL A 254 -9.25 18.40 -4.55
CA VAL A 254 -7.86 18.53 -5.01
C VAL A 254 -6.91 17.98 -3.95
N HIS A 255 -7.01 18.45 -2.70
CA HIS A 255 -6.18 17.96 -1.61
C HIS A 255 -6.32 16.44 -1.40
N LEU A 256 -7.53 15.89 -1.49
CA LEU A 256 -7.74 14.45 -1.36
C LEU A 256 -7.01 13.66 -2.45
N GLN A 257 -7.05 14.11 -3.70
CA GLN A 257 -6.36 13.41 -4.80
C GLN A 257 -4.84 13.39 -4.65
N TYR A 258 -4.24 14.46 -4.13
CA TYR A 258 -2.80 14.56 -3.97
C TYR A 258 -2.30 14.01 -2.62
N LEU A 259 -3.06 14.15 -1.53
CA LEU A 259 -2.55 13.77 -0.20
C LEU A 259 -2.88 12.32 0.17
N ILE A 260 -3.98 11.74 -0.33
CA ILE A 260 -4.37 10.37 0.02
C ILE A 260 -3.36 9.31 -0.44
N PRO A 261 -2.74 9.38 -1.65
CA PRO A 261 -1.67 8.47 -2.03
C PRO A 261 -0.50 8.46 -1.03
N LEU A 262 -0.16 9.62 -0.45
CA LEU A 262 0.88 9.73 0.58
C LEU A 262 0.47 9.01 1.87
N VAL A 263 -0.76 9.24 2.33
CA VAL A 263 -1.33 8.57 3.51
C VAL A 263 -1.32 7.06 3.31
N TYR A 264 -1.72 6.60 2.13
CA TYR A 264 -1.67 5.18 1.77
C TYR A 264 -0.26 4.60 1.87
N ILE A 265 0.76 5.27 1.30
CA ILE A 265 2.15 4.82 1.37
C ILE A 265 2.65 4.78 2.83
N PHE A 266 2.38 5.81 3.63
CA PHE A 266 2.74 5.82 5.06
C PHE A 266 2.11 4.66 5.81
N LEU A 267 0.85 4.35 5.52
CA LEU A 267 0.16 3.20 6.13
C LEU A 267 0.83 1.88 5.75
N GLN A 268 1.27 1.71 4.49
CA GLN A 268 1.99 0.50 4.07
C GLN A 268 3.39 0.39 4.71
N LEU A 269 4.11 1.51 4.84
CA LEU A 269 5.40 1.54 5.54
C LEU A 269 5.24 1.19 7.02
N TRP A 270 4.19 1.72 7.67
CA TRP A 270 3.88 1.42 9.06
C TRP A 270 3.48 -0.05 9.26
N MET A 271 2.67 -0.59 8.35
CA MET A 271 2.36 -2.03 8.34
C MET A 271 3.64 -2.86 8.25
N LYS A 272 4.55 -2.52 7.33
CA LYS A 272 5.84 -3.22 7.19
C LYS A 272 6.65 -3.16 8.48
N GLN A 273 6.76 -1.99 9.11
CA GLN A 273 7.46 -1.83 10.38
C GLN A 273 6.86 -2.72 11.48
N THR A 274 5.54 -2.75 11.57
CA THR A 274 4.81 -3.53 12.58
C THR A 274 5.01 -5.03 12.36
N LEU A 275 4.99 -5.50 11.12
CA LEU A 275 5.25 -6.90 10.78
C LEU A 275 6.68 -7.32 11.12
N GLN A 276 7.67 -6.46 10.88
CA GLN A 276 9.06 -6.71 11.30
C GLN A 276 9.19 -6.76 12.83
N ASN A 277 8.50 -5.88 13.56
CA ASN A 277 8.53 -5.89 15.02
C ASN A 277 7.96 -7.19 15.59
N GLU A 278 6.84 -7.70 15.04
CA GLU A 278 6.27 -8.97 15.51
C GLU A 278 7.20 -10.15 15.18
N GLN A 279 7.86 -10.14 14.01
CA GLN A 279 8.85 -11.17 13.67
C GLN A 279 10.00 -11.23 14.69
N LEU A 280 10.44 -10.07 15.20
CA LEU A 280 11.48 -10.03 16.24
C LEU A 280 10.99 -10.62 17.55
N LEU A 281 9.79 -10.24 17.99
CA LEU A 281 9.19 -10.78 19.19
C LEU A 281 8.99 -12.30 19.09
N GLU A 282 8.62 -12.82 17.92
CA GLU A 282 8.52 -14.26 17.67
C GLU A 282 9.88 -14.95 17.80
N ILE A 283 10.94 -14.34 17.26
CA ILE A 283 12.30 -14.88 17.34
C ILE A 283 12.80 -14.88 18.79
N GLU A 284 12.60 -13.78 19.53
CA GLU A 284 12.96 -13.67 20.94
C GLU A 284 12.25 -14.73 21.78
N ARG A 285 10.94 -14.93 21.59
CA ARG A 285 10.17 -15.99 22.27
C ARG A 285 10.71 -17.38 21.94
N ARG A 286 11.09 -17.64 20.68
CA ARG A 286 11.70 -18.91 20.28
C ARG A 286 13.03 -19.14 20.98
N ILE A 287 13.90 -18.13 21.02
CA ILE A 287 15.19 -18.22 21.71
C ILE A 287 14.97 -18.53 23.20
N GLN A 288 14.08 -17.79 23.88
CA GLN A 288 13.74 -18.03 25.28
C GLN A 288 13.18 -19.44 25.53
N SER A 289 12.35 -19.96 24.61
CA SER A 289 11.82 -21.33 24.73
C SER A 289 12.91 -22.40 24.59
N ILE A 290 13.89 -22.18 23.72
CA ILE A 290 15.04 -23.08 23.51
C ILE A 290 15.97 -23.03 24.72
N GLU A 291 16.25 -21.84 25.25
CA GLU A 291 17.07 -21.66 26.46
C GLU A 291 16.41 -22.31 27.67
N SER A 292 15.10 -22.14 27.84
CA SER A 292 14.33 -22.78 28.91
C SER A 292 14.35 -24.31 28.77
N ALA A 293 14.17 -24.84 27.56
CA ALA A 293 14.25 -26.27 27.30
C ALA A 293 15.66 -26.84 27.57
N ARG A 294 16.72 -26.10 27.22
CA ARG A 294 18.11 -26.46 27.51
C ARG A 294 18.41 -26.49 29.00
N GLN A 295 17.91 -25.50 29.76
CA GLN A 295 18.05 -25.51 31.21
C GLN A 295 17.34 -26.71 31.85
N MET A 296 16.15 -27.08 31.36
CA MET A 296 15.44 -28.28 31.82
C MET A 296 16.17 -29.59 31.46
N SER A 297 16.80 -29.67 30.28
CA SER A 297 17.61 -30.83 29.90
C SER A 297 18.87 -30.98 30.76
N ASP A 298 19.57 -29.87 31.00
CA ASP A 298 20.79 -29.88 31.81
C ASP A 298 20.47 -30.22 33.28
N HIS A 299 19.35 -29.73 33.81
CA HIS A 299 18.91 -30.04 35.16
C HIS A 299 18.48 -31.52 35.33
N SER A 300 17.82 -32.09 34.32
CA SER A 300 17.43 -33.51 34.32
C SER A 300 18.62 -34.47 34.12
N PHE A 301 19.67 -34.04 33.42
CA PHE A 301 20.91 -34.80 33.30
C PHE A 301 21.67 -34.88 34.64
N ASN A 302 21.72 -33.78 35.40
CA ASN A 302 22.34 -33.75 36.74
C ASN A 302 21.62 -34.61 37.79
N ILE A 303 20.30 -34.77 37.67
CA ILE A 303 19.53 -35.65 38.57
C ILE A 303 19.85 -37.13 38.29
N LYS A 304 20.07 -37.52 37.02
CA LYS A 304 20.42 -38.90 36.66
C LYS A 304 21.85 -39.28 37.08
N THR A 305 22.82 -38.36 36.98
CA THR A 305 24.20 -38.61 37.42
C THR A 305 24.32 -38.70 38.95
N HIS A 306 23.59 -37.89 39.71
CA HIS A 306 23.56 -38.03 41.17
C HIS A 306 22.70 -39.20 41.66
N GLY A 307 21.60 -39.54 40.98
CA GLY A 307 20.80 -40.73 41.28
C GLY A 307 21.53 -42.06 41.06
N ALA A 308 22.41 -42.13 40.06
CA ALA A 308 23.24 -43.31 39.81
C ALA A 308 24.34 -43.51 40.88
N SER A 309 24.84 -42.43 41.48
CA SER A 309 25.84 -42.49 42.56
C SER A 309 25.24 -42.95 43.91
N ALA A 310 23.93 -42.82 44.12
CA ALA A 310 23.27 -43.20 45.37
C ALA A 310 22.87 -44.69 45.44
N ILE A 311 22.85 -45.40 44.30
CA ILE A 311 22.44 -46.82 44.24
C ILE A 311 23.64 -47.79 44.38
N SER A 312 24.87 -47.28 44.44
CA SER A 312 26.09 -48.09 44.66
C SER A 312 26.55 -48.14 46.13
N GLN A 313 25.61 -48.23 47.08
CA GLN A 313 25.92 -48.69 48.44
C GLN A 313 25.12 -49.96 48.71
N LYS A 314 25.70 -51.08 48.29
CA LYS A 314 25.23 -52.44 48.63
C LYS A 314 25.69 -52.73 50.06
N PRO A 315 24.81 -53.02 51.02
CA PRO A 315 25.22 -53.39 52.37
C PRO A 315 25.89 -54.77 52.33
N ASP A 316 27.13 -54.81 52.83
CA ASP A 316 27.96 -55.99 52.93
C ASP A 316 27.33 -56.96 53.95
N ARG A 317 26.73 -58.05 53.47
CA ARG A 317 26.18 -59.11 54.33
C ARG A 317 27.31 -60.06 54.71
N SER A 318 27.98 -59.73 55.81
CA SER A 318 28.85 -60.66 56.51
C SER A 318 28.03 -61.82 57.12
N THR A 319 28.32 -63.00 56.60
CA THR A 319 28.22 -64.34 57.19
C THR A 319 28.06 -64.42 58.72
N GLY A 320 27.05 -65.20 59.16
CA GLY A 320 26.98 -65.80 60.49
C GLY A 320 26.42 -67.22 60.38
N ARG A 321 27.29 -68.22 60.52
CA ARG A 321 26.97 -69.66 60.57
C ARG A 321 26.18 -70.00 61.84
N GLY A 322 25.21 -70.89 61.70
CA GLY A 322 24.64 -71.75 62.74
C GLY A 322 24.29 -73.07 62.09
#